data_AF-A0A359KQE0-F1
#
_entry.id   AF-A0A359KQE0-F1
#
_cell.length_a   1.000
_cell.length_b   1.000
_cell.length_c   1.000
_cell.angle_alpha   90.00
_cell.angle_beta   90.00
_cell.angle_gamma   90.00
#
_symmetry.space_group_name_H-M   'P 1'
#
loop_
_entity.id
_entity.type
_entity.pdbx_description
1 polymer ?
#
loop_
_entity_poly.entity_id
_entity_poly.type
_entity_poly.pdbx_seq_one_letter_code
_entity_poly.pdbx_strand_id
1 'polypeptide(L)'
;MSTVVFSRAEVALRRDSAAQALMLVVDRRAERPAARLVPPDVFGQVRLESYLTFAQRLVSTWWTLVAEQFGLAGETPEFLPFDVTQYACRQEYRRDPGALARVTIREPRLIVQLIDNMNLAAAHGLALDEAWTRVAAGLQLPFEDDVIQSGYRVTHRLRERCLQVGVLPFDLQVEAAVWLLGQQPVVDSLVAEYRVLAIDGLDEMVPALASALCSLAASVERVTVGYSTDGGLRWMLGASTTHASTVCAKLVGGGAGEFRHLRLRDDHLPDAPRRAAAGQLARLVGDPLAGPPRQPRLDGWSLRTLNRPDLMARAAVESVAGLVDAGVPPKGIVLLSPYLDAVVSSELMAGFEAFGIPFSVDRRWRSLFDDASARACLTALR
;
A
#
# COMPACT_ATOMS: atom_id res chain seq x y z
N MET A 1 -2.80 -7.19 -16.08
CA MET A 1 -4.02 -7.17 -15.24
C MET A 1 -4.73 -5.83 -15.33
N SER A 2 -4.11 -4.73 -14.88
CA SER A 2 -4.69 -3.38 -14.87
C SER A 2 -5.35 -2.94 -16.18
N THR A 3 -4.71 -3.21 -17.33
CA THR A 3 -5.29 -2.94 -18.66
C THR A 3 -6.63 -3.65 -18.85
N VAL A 4 -6.74 -4.92 -18.48
CA VAL A 4 -8.00 -5.67 -18.60
C VAL A 4 -9.06 -5.09 -17.65
N VAL A 5 -8.69 -4.76 -16.41
CA VAL A 5 -9.61 -4.19 -15.43
C VAL A 5 -10.23 -2.90 -15.95
N PHE A 6 -9.41 -1.95 -16.40
CA PHE A 6 -9.91 -0.66 -16.85
C PHE A 6 -10.54 -0.68 -18.23
N SER A 7 -10.05 -1.51 -19.17
CA SER A 7 -10.73 -1.66 -20.47
C SER A 7 -12.12 -2.29 -20.33
N ARG A 8 -12.36 -3.18 -19.36
CA ARG A 8 -13.73 -3.69 -19.10
C ARG A 8 -14.65 -2.62 -18.52
N ALA A 9 -14.14 -1.78 -17.62
CA ALA A 9 -14.88 -0.65 -17.08
C ALA A 9 -15.19 0.39 -18.18
N GLU A 10 -14.24 0.68 -19.06
CA GLU A 10 -14.44 1.53 -20.24
C GLU A 10 -15.55 0.98 -21.15
N VAL A 11 -15.51 -0.31 -21.51
CA VAL A 11 -16.56 -0.93 -22.32
C VAL A 11 -17.93 -0.82 -21.64
N ALA A 12 -17.97 -0.87 -20.31
CA ALA A 12 -19.21 -0.68 -19.56
C ALA A 12 -19.75 0.76 -19.69
N LEU A 13 -18.88 1.77 -19.58
CA LEU A 13 -19.21 3.19 -19.73
C LEU A 13 -19.65 3.54 -21.16
N ARG A 14 -18.99 2.99 -22.19
CA ARG A 14 -19.38 3.22 -23.59
C ARG A 14 -20.78 2.71 -23.93
N ARG A 15 -21.30 1.75 -23.17
CA ARG A 15 -22.66 1.21 -23.35
C ARG A 15 -23.73 2.07 -22.68
N ASP A 16 -23.33 2.95 -21.75
CA ASP A 16 -24.24 3.79 -20.99
C ASP A 16 -23.56 5.12 -20.66
N SER A 17 -23.84 6.14 -21.47
CA SER A 17 -23.24 7.46 -21.33
C SER A 17 -23.61 8.21 -20.05
N ALA A 18 -24.62 7.74 -19.30
CA ALA A 18 -25.01 8.32 -18.01
C ALA A 18 -24.33 7.62 -16.83
N ALA A 19 -23.72 6.46 -17.03
CA ALA A 19 -23.04 5.73 -15.96
C ALA A 19 -21.78 6.47 -15.50
N GLN A 20 -21.56 6.49 -14.18
CA GLN A 20 -20.27 6.87 -13.60
C GLN A 20 -19.53 5.61 -13.13
N ALA A 21 -18.19 5.66 -13.21
CA ALA A 21 -17.30 4.61 -12.72
C ALA A 21 -16.47 5.06 -11.55
N LEU A 22 -16.42 4.22 -10.51
CA LEU A 22 -15.38 4.27 -9.48
C LEU A 22 -14.28 3.28 -9.85
N MET A 23 -13.07 3.79 -10.09
CA MET A 23 -11.89 2.98 -10.39
C MET A 23 -10.90 3.11 -9.23
N LEU A 24 -10.63 1.99 -8.56
CA LEU A 24 -9.76 1.91 -7.39
C LEU A 24 -8.45 1.25 -7.74
N VAL A 25 -7.36 1.90 -7.35
CA VAL A 25 -5.98 1.36 -7.44
C VAL A 25 -5.36 1.20 -6.05
N VAL A 26 -4.25 0.48 -5.98
CA VAL A 26 -3.55 0.21 -4.71
C VAL A 26 -3.02 1.49 -4.05
N ASP A 27 -2.43 2.41 -4.81
CA ASP A 27 -1.89 3.66 -4.27
C ASP A 27 -1.85 4.80 -5.29
N ARG A 28 -1.51 6.01 -4.82
CA ARG A 28 -1.43 7.22 -5.65
C ARG A 28 -0.41 7.14 -6.78
N ARG A 29 0.61 6.26 -6.69
CA ARG A 29 1.60 6.09 -7.76
C ARG A 29 1.00 5.30 -8.91
N ALA A 30 0.09 4.38 -8.62
CA ALA A 30 -0.65 3.61 -9.62
C ALA A 30 -1.72 4.45 -10.35
N GLU A 31 -2.18 5.56 -9.77
CA GLU A 31 -3.17 6.45 -10.40
C GLU A 31 -2.70 7.02 -11.73
N ARG A 32 -1.46 7.52 -11.83
CA ARG A 32 -0.95 8.10 -13.10
C ARG A 32 -0.86 7.07 -14.24
N PRO A 33 -0.25 5.88 -14.04
CA PRO A 33 -0.31 4.80 -15.03
C PRO A 33 -1.74 4.38 -15.37
N ALA A 34 -2.63 4.27 -14.38
CA ALA A 34 -4.03 3.90 -14.59
C ALA A 34 -4.79 4.95 -15.41
N ALA A 35 -4.59 6.24 -15.16
CA ALA A 35 -5.21 7.33 -15.90
C ALA A 35 -4.87 7.29 -17.39
N ARG A 36 -3.66 6.83 -17.75
CA ARG A 36 -3.26 6.64 -19.16
C ARG A 36 -3.99 5.50 -19.86
N LEU A 37 -4.63 4.62 -19.10
CA LEU A 37 -5.46 3.52 -19.62
C LEU A 37 -6.92 3.95 -19.78
N VAL A 38 -7.31 5.11 -19.27
CA VAL A 38 -8.66 5.67 -19.40
C VAL A 38 -8.69 6.57 -20.65
N PRO A 39 -9.54 6.27 -21.65
CA PRO A 39 -9.66 7.11 -22.82
C PRO A 39 -10.18 8.52 -22.51
N PRO A 40 -9.75 9.56 -23.26
CA PRO A 40 -10.18 10.94 -23.03
C PRO A 40 -11.70 11.16 -23.10
N ASP A 41 -12.41 10.39 -23.92
CA ASP A 41 -13.85 10.58 -24.17
C ASP A 41 -14.76 10.09 -23.03
N VAL A 42 -14.25 9.22 -22.16
CA VAL A 42 -14.98 8.76 -20.95
C VAL A 42 -14.40 9.34 -19.66
N PHE A 43 -13.35 10.17 -19.73
CA PHE A 43 -12.64 10.66 -18.55
C PHE A 43 -13.55 11.41 -17.56
N GLY A 44 -14.53 12.16 -18.07
CA GLY A 44 -15.52 12.88 -17.23
C GLY A 44 -16.51 11.99 -16.48
N GLN A 45 -16.56 10.69 -16.78
CA GLN A 45 -17.42 9.70 -16.12
C GLN A 45 -16.64 8.86 -15.08
N VAL A 46 -15.33 9.09 -14.96
CA VAL A 46 -14.44 8.21 -14.18
C VAL A 46 -13.90 8.95 -12.97
N ARG A 47 -14.15 8.39 -11.79
CA ARG A 47 -13.42 8.72 -10.58
C ARG A 47 -12.34 7.69 -10.34
N LEU A 48 -11.08 8.08 -10.59
CA LEU A 48 -9.90 7.25 -10.37
C LEU A 48 -9.16 7.72 -9.11
N GLU A 49 -9.06 6.85 -8.11
CA GLU A 49 -8.37 7.16 -6.85
C GLU A 49 -7.80 5.89 -6.21
N SER A 50 -6.83 6.03 -5.31
CA SER A 50 -6.39 4.90 -4.49
C SER A 50 -7.48 4.45 -3.51
N TYR A 51 -7.50 3.17 -3.13
CA TYR A 51 -8.51 2.65 -2.19
C TYR A 51 -8.48 3.35 -0.82
N LEU A 52 -7.31 3.83 -0.36
CA LEU A 52 -7.19 4.64 0.85
C LEU A 52 -7.68 6.08 0.66
N THR A 53 -7.48 6.67 -0.52
CA THR A 53 -8.03 7.99 -0.84
C THR A 53 -9.56 7.91 -0.89
N PHE A 54 -10.10 6.84 -1.46
CA PHE A 54 -11.54 6.51 -1.40
C PHE A 54 -12.02 6.39 0.06
N ALA A 55 -11.33 5.62 0.90
CA ALA A 55 -11.68 5.45 2.31
C ALA A 55 -11.73 6.80 3.06
N GLN A 56 -10.71 7.65 2.91
CA GLN A 56 -10.67 8.98 3.53
C GLN A 56 -11.79 9.88 3.02
N ARG A 57 -12.07 9.86 1.71
CA ARG A 57 -13.17 10.62 1.13
C ARG A 57 -14.52 10.15 1.66
N LEU A 58 -14.71 8.83 1.78
CA LEU A 58 -15.93 8.24 2.31
C LEU A 58 -16.16 8.68 3.75
N VAL A 59 -15.14 8.59 4.59
CA VAL A 59 -15.16 9.09 5.98
C VAL A 59 -15.44 10.58 6.03
N SER A 60 -14.86 11.37 5.14
CA SER A 60 -15.11 12.83 5.10
C SER A 60 -16.53 13.19 4.67
N THR A 61 -17.08 12.43 3.72
CA THR A 61 -18.44 12.65 3.21
C THR A 61 -19.47 12.33 4.29
N TRP A 62 -19.23 11.27 5.06
CA TRP A 62 -20.14 10.77 6.09
C TRP A 62 -19.64 11.07 7.51
N TRP A 63 -18.90 12.17 7.67
CA TRP A 63 -18.18 12.45 8.92
C TRP A 63 -19.09 12.50 10.14
N THR A 64 -20.25 13.15 10.04
CA THR A 64 -21.21 13.24 11.16
C THR A 64 -21.58 11.86 11.69
N LEU A 65 -21.82 10.91 10.79
CA LEU A 65 -22.19 9.53 11.13
C LEU A 65 -21.01 8.77 11.76
N VAL A 66 -19.79 8.98 11.23
CA VAL A 66 -18.56 8.42 11.82
C VAL A 66 -18.27 8.99 13.21
N ALA A 67 -18.39 10.31 13.37
CA ALA A 67 -18.08 10.99 14.61
C ALA A 67 -19.01 10.54 15.74
N GLU A 68 -20.31 10.40 15.45
CA GLU A 68 -21.28 9.84 16.39
C GLU A 68 -20.97 8.38 16.74
N GLN A 69 -20.73 7.53 15.74
CA GLN A 69 -20.48 6.09 15.96
C GLN A 69 -19.22 5.81 16.79
N PHE A 70 -18.13 6.53 16.51
CA PHE A 70 -16.82 6.29 17.13
C PHE A 70 -16.57 7.21 18.34
N GLY A 71 -17.47 8.15 18.63
CA GLY A 71 -17.28 9.14 19.69
C GLY A 71 -16.12 10.10 19.40
N LEU A 72 -15.91 10.45 18.13
CA LEU A 72 -14.88 11.44 17.74
C LEU A 72 -15.40 12.85 18.00
N ALA A 73 -14.51 13.70 18.53
CA ALA A 73 -14.78 15.14 18.61
C ALA A 73 -14.61 15.84 17.25
N GLY A 74 -15.09 17.08 17.14
CA GLY A 74 -14.82 17.96 15.99
C GLY A 74 -15.83 17.87 14.84
N GLU A 75 -15.88 18.93 14.04
CA GLU A 75 -16.86 19.09 12.95
C GLU A 75 -16.39 18.51 11.61
N THR A 76 -15.10 18.20 11.47
CA THR A 76 -14.49 17.64 10.26
C THR A 76 -13.41 16.62 10.61
N PRO A 77 -13.16 15.59 9.78
CA PRO A 77 -12.12 14.62 10.06
C PRO A 77 -10.73 15.23 9.88
N GLU A 78 -9.81 14.89 10.79
CA GLU A 78 -8.38 15.13 10.62
C GLU A 78 -7.64 13.79 10.53
N PHE A 79 -7.03 13.53 9.38
CA PHE A 79 -6.28 12.29 9.13
C PHE A 79 -4.83 12.44 9.57
N LEU A 80 -4.40 11.61 10.53
CA LEU A 80 -3.06 11.70 11.11
C LEU A 80 -2.01 11.02 10.22
N PRO A 81 -0.98 11.77 9.75
CA PRO A 81 0.18 11.18 9.10
C PRO A 81 0.97 10.29 10.06
N PHE A 82 1.70 9.31 9.52
CA PHE A 82 2.39 8.30 10.33
C PHE A 82 3.44 8.88 11.28
N ASP A 83 4.18 9.90 10.87
CA ASP A 83 5.17 10.62 11.69
C ASP A 83 4.52 11.38 12.85
N VAL A 84 3.34 11.96 12.65
CA VAL A 84 2.55 12.59 13.71
C VAL A 84 2.00 11.53 14.68
N THR A 85 1.53 10.39 14.16
CA THR A 85 1.11 9.24 14.99
C THR A 85 2.27 8.70 15.82
N GLN A 86 3.47 8.59 15.25
CA GLN A 86 4.69 8.23 16.00
C GLN A 86 4.97 9.20 17.13
N TYR A 87 4.89 10.50 16.86
CA TYR A 87 5.06 11.52 17.88
C TYR A 87 4.02 11.37 19.01
N ALA A 88 2.73 11.24 18.66
CA ALA A 88 1.66 11.07 19.64
C ALA A 88 1.83 9.79 20.48
N CYS A 89 2.12 8.65 19.84
CA CYS A 89 2.39 7.38 20.52
C CYS A 89 3.57 7.49 21.48
N ARG A 90 4.65 8.18 21.06
CA ARG A 90 5.82 8.44 21.92
C ARG A 90 5.46 9.24 23.16
N GLN A 91 4.55 10.21 23.06
CA GLN A 91 4.07 10.96 24.22
C GLN A 91 3.31 10.07 25.19
N GLU A 92 2.43 9.20 24.68
CA GLU A 92 1.69 8.25 25.52
C GLU A 92 2.60 7.21 26.19
N TYR A 93 3.58 6.70 25.46
CA TYR A 93 4.60 5.80 26.00
C TYR A 93 5.38 6.44 27.16
N ARG A 94 5.77 7.71 27.03
CA ARG A 94 6.56 8.43 28.04
C ARG A 94 5.80 8.81 29.31
N ARG A 95 4.47 8.65 29.32
CA ARG A 95 3.64 8.85 30.52
C ARG A 95 3.75 7.73 31.55
N ASP A 96 4.32 6.58 31.16
CA ASP A 96 4.51 5.42 32.05
C ASP A 96 6.00 5.03 32.10
N PRO A 97 6.84 5.77 32.85
CA PRO A 97 8.27 5.48 32.93
C PRO A 97 8.52 4.07 33.48
N GLY A 98 9.18 3.22 32.69
CA GLY A 98 9.40 1.80 33.03
C GLY A 98 8.46 0.84 32.30
N ALA A 99 7.41 1.34 31.64
CA ALA A 99 6.65 0.54 30.68
C ALA A 99 7.58 -0.07 29.63
N LEU A 100 7.36 -1.35 29.32
CA LEU A 100 8.12 -2.09 28.32
C LEU A 100 9.63 -2.16 28.62
N ALA A 101 10.07 -2.00 29.87
CA ALA A 101 11.48 -2.01 30.25
C ALA A 101 12.21 -3.33 29.93
N ARG A 102 11.47 -4.45 29.87
CA ARG A 102 12.00 -5.76 29.45
C ARG A 102 12.24 -5.87 27.94
N VAL A 103 11.77 -4.91 27.13
CA VAL A 103 11.95 -4.91 25.67
C VAL A 103 13.28 -4.22 25.32
N THR A 104 14.16 -4.93 24.63
CA THR A 104 15.54 -4.49 24.35
C THR A 104 15.71 -3.62 23.10
N ILE A 105 14.62 -3.27 22.42
CA ILE A 105 14.68 -2.48 21.19
C ILE A 105 14.75 -0.98 21.49
N ARG A 106 15.35 -0.21 20.57
CA ARG A 106 15.43 1.26 20.69
C ARG A 106 14.04 1.88 20.62
N GLU A 107 13.83 2.94 21.41
CA GLU A 107 12.56 3.67 21.52
C GLU A 107 11.90 3.96 20.15
N PRO A 108 12.57 4.50 19.12
CA PRO A 108 11.91 4.77 17.84
C PRO A 108 11.32 3.51 17.17
N ARG A 109 11.99 2.35 17.31
CA ARG A 109 11.50 1.08 16.77
C ARG A 109 10.37 0.51 17.62
N LEU A 110 10.41 0.70 18.93
CA LEU A 110 9.32 0.32 19.84
C LEU A 110 8.02 1.05 19.49
N ILE A 111 8.10 2.37 19.28
CA ILE A 111 6.95 3.19 18.90
C ILE A 111 6.34 2.71 17.58
N VAL A 112 7.17 2.38 16.58
CA VAL A 112 6.69 1.79 15.32
C VAL A 112 5.96 0.48 15.57
N GLN A 113 6.50 -0.43 16.39
CA GLN A 113 5.85 -1.71 16.69
C GLN A 113 4.51 -1.57 17.40
N LEU A 114 4.38 -0.60 18.32
CA LEU A 114 3.11 -0.32 18.99
C LEU A 114 2.04 0.14 17.99
N ILE A 115 2.41 1.04 17.07
CA ILE A 115 1.51 1.52 16.02
C ILE A 115 1.20 0.42 15.01
N ASP A 116 2.18 -0.41 14.64
CA ASP A 116 1.99 -1.52 13.72
C ASP A 116 0.98 -2.54 14.28
N ASN A 117 0.98 -2.80 15.59
CA ASN A 117 -0.04 -3.64 16.21
C ASN A 117 -1.46 -3.08 16.01
N MET A 118 -1.64 -1.76 16.16
CA MET A 118 -2.93 -1.09 15.91
C MET A 118 -3.31 -1.15 14.43
N ASN A 119 -2.37 -0.82 13.54
CA ASN A 119 -2.61 -0.79 12.09
C ASN A 119 -2.91 -2.18 11.52
N LEU A 120 -2.17 -3.20 11.96
CA LEU A 120 -2.39 -4.59 11.52
C LEU A 120 -3.70 -5.15 12.06
N ALA A 121 -4.12 -4.76 13.27
CA ALA A 121 -5.43 -5.11 13.79
C ALA A 121 -6.54 -4.61 12.86
N ALA A 122 -6.57 -3.31 12.60
CA ALA A 122 -7.54 -2.68 11.72
C ALA A 122 -7.47 -3.23 10.28
N ALA A 123 -6.26 -3.44 9.74
CA ALA A 123 -6.06 -4.01 8.40
C ALA A 123 -6.70 -5.40 8.24
N HIS A 124 -6.79 -6.18 9.31
CA HIS A 124 -7.41 -7.51 9.33
C HIS A 124 -8.83 -7.51 9.89
N GLY A 125 -9.40 -6.34 10.24
CA GLY A 125 -10.75 -6.22 10.78
C GLY A 125 -10.88 -6.77 12.20
N LEU A 126 -9.80 -6.70 12.99
CA LEU A 126 -9.76 -7.16 14.38
C LEU A 126 -9.94 -5.98 15.33
N ALA A 127 -10.63 -6.22 16.45
CA ALA A 127 -10.65 -5.27 17.55
C ALA A 127 -9.24 -5.13 18.17
N LEU A 128 -8.93 -3.94 18.69
CA LEU A 128 -7.63 -3.67 19.31
C LEU A 128 -7.35 -4.62 20.50
N ASP A 129 -8.37 -4.94 21.28
CA ASP A 129 -8.28 -5.91 22.39
C ASP A 129 -7.89 -7.32 21.91
N GLU A 130 -8.51 -7.77 20.82
CA GLU A 130 -8.21 -9.05 20.22
C GLU A 130 -6.78 -9.09 19.66
N ALA A 131 -6.31 -7.96 19.09
CA ALA A 131 -4.94 -7.86 18.59
C ALA A 131 -3.91 -8.08 19.69
N TRP A 132 -4.08 -7.47 20.87
CA TRP A 132 -3.18 -7.69 22.00
C TRP A 132 -3.24 -9.11 22.57
N THR A 133 -4.40 -9.74 22.54
CA THR A 133 -4.53 -11.16 22.86
C THR A 133 -3.69 -12.03 21.92
N ARG A 134 -3.70 -11.71 20.61
CA ARG A 134 -2.87 -12.40 19.60
C ARG A 134 -1.39 -12.08 19.72
N VAL A 135 -1.01 -10.85 20.09
CA VAL A 135 0.38 -10.47 20.37
C VAL A 135 0.92 -11.29 21.56
N ALA A 136 0.14 -11.41 22.64
CA ALA A 136 0.49 -12.24 23.79
C ALA A 136 0.73 -13.70 23.38
N ALA A 137 -0.21 -14.27 22.63
CA ALA A 137 -0.10 -15.63 22.12
C ALA A 137 1.13 -15.83 21.20
N GLY A 138 1.39 -14.87 20.30
CA GLY A 138 2.53 -14.92 19.38
C GLY A 138 3.89 -14.82 20.07
N LEU A 139 3.95 -14.11 21.20
CA LEU A 139 5.13 -14.02 22.06
C LEU A 139 5.21 -15.15 23.10
N GLN A 140 4.21 -16.04 23.15
CA GLN A 140 4.08 -17.10 24.16
C GLN A 140 4.10 -16.54 25.60
N LEU A 141 3.45 -15.39 25.80
CA LEU A 141 3.28 -14.73 27.09
C LEU A 141 1.81 -14.78 27.52
N PRO A 142 1.53 -14.85 28.84
CA PRO A 142 0.17 -14.64 29.34
C PRO A 142 -0.25 -13.19 29.03
N PHE A 143 -1.56 -12.96 28.86
CA PHE A 143 -2.06 -11.61 28.60
C PHE A 143 -1.74 -10.65 29.75
N GLU A 144 -1.68 -11.17 30.98
CA GLU A 144 -1.36 -10.46 32.21
C GLU A 144 0.14 -10.11 32.34
N ASP A 145 1.01 -10.58 31.43
CA ASP A 145 2.43 -10.21 31.43
C ASP A 145 2.60 -8.69 31.32
N ASP A 146 3.59 -8.15 32.04
CA ASP A 146 3.79 -6.70 32.17
C ASP A 146 4.09 -6.03 30.83
N VAL A 147 4.80 -6.71 29.92
CA VAL A 147 5.12 -6.21 28.58
C VAL A 147 3.84 -6.08 27.75
N ILE A 148 2.99 -7.10 27.80
CA ILE A 148 1.71 -7.12 27.07
C ILE A 148 0.78 -6.03 27.60
N GLN A 149 0.57 -5.99 28.92
CA GLN A 149 -0.28 -4.99 29.55
C GLN A 149 0.24 -3.56 29.33
N SER A 150 1.55 -3.35 29.34
CA SER A 150 2.14 -2.04 29.05
C SER A 150 1.85 -1.58 27.62
N GLY A 151 2.05 -2.46 26.63
CA GLY A 151 1.76 -2.15 25.23
C GLY A 151 0.27 -1.92 24.99
N TYR A 152 -0.58 -2.76 25.58
CA TYR A 152 -2.04 -2.61 25.59
C TYR A 152 -2.46 -1.23 26.11
N ARG A 153 -2.00 -0.83 27.30
CA ARG A 153 -2.32 0.49 27.88
C ARG A 153 -1.86 1.66 27.01
N VAL A 154 -0.64 1.60 26.45
CA VAL A 154 -0.10 2.70 25.63
C VAL A 154 -0.93 2.89 24.35
N THR A 155 -1.28 1.80 23.67
CA THR A 155 -2.07 1.87 22.44
C THR A 155 -3.53 2.28 22.69
N HIS A 156 -4.14 1.83 23.79
CA HIS A 156 -5.48 2.29 24.19
C HIS A 156 -5.51 3.77 24.56
N ARG A 157 -4.52 4.26 25.33
CA ARG A 157 -4.43 5.71 25.64
C ARG A 157 -4.24 6.55 24.38
N LEU A 158 -3.44 6.07 23.43
CA LEU A 158 -3.29 6.73 22.13
C LEU A 158 -4.63 6.79 21.40
N ARG A 159 -5.34 5.66 21.32
CA ARG A 159 -6.66 5.57 20.68
C ARG A 159 -7.67 6.51 21.34
N GLU A 160 -7.80 6.46 22.66
CA GLU A 160 -8.68 7.35 23.44
C GLU A 160 -8.37 8.82 23.18
N ARG A 161 -7.09 9.20 23.20
CA ARG A 161 -6.67 10.57 22.90
C ARG A 161 -7.05 10.97 21.48
N CYS A 162 -6.85 10.10 20.49
CA CYS A 162 -7.22 10.36 19.10
C CYS A 162 -8.73 10.60 18.96
N LEU A 163 -9.56 9.79 19.64
CA LEU A 163 -11.02 9.99 19.68
C LEU A 163 -11.40 11.33 20.31
N GLN A 164 -10.83 11.63 21.49
CA GLN A 164 -11.09 12.87 22.24
C GLN A 164 -10.74 14.15 21.47
N VAL A 165 -9.71 14.12 20.63
CA VAL A 165 -9.30 15.29 19.83
C VAL A 165 -9.82 15.26 18.40
N GLY A 166 -10.60 14.23 18.01
CA GLY A 166 -11.25 14.18 16.71
C GLY A 166 -10.35 13.79 15.53
N VAL A 167 -9.29 13.04 15.79
CA VAL A 167 -8.28 12.71 14.76
C VAL A 167 -8.21 11.21 14.48
N LEU A 168 -7.92 10.85 13.22
CA LEU A 168 -7.91 9.47 12.74
C LEU A 168 -6.50 9.06 12.30
N PRO A 169 -5.73 8.34 13.14
CA PRO A 169 -4.62 7.51 12.68
C PRO A 169 -5.11 6.42 11.71
N PHE A 170 -4.19 5.74 11.03
CA PHE A 170 -4.48 4.79 9.96
C PHE A 170 -5.48 3.68 10.37
N ASP A 171 -5.33 3.13 11.57
CA ASP A 171 -6.22 2.12 12.14
C ASP A 171 -7.67 2.60 12.21
N LEU A 172 -7.91 3.80 12.75
CA LEU A 172 -9.25 4.41 12.80
C LEU A 172 -9.80 4.76 11.41
N GLN A 173 -8.93 5.15 10.46
CA GLN A 173 -9.35 5.40 9.07
C GLN A 173 -9.91 4.12 8.42
N VAL A 174 -9.21 3.00 8.60
CA VAL A 174 -9.63 1.70 8.06
C VAL A 174 -10.92 1.22 8.74
N GLU A 175 -10.98 1.27 10.07
CA GLU A 175 -12.17 0.85 10.82
C GLU A 175 -13.41 1.66 10.44
N ALA A 176 -13.31 3.00 10.39
CA ALA A 176 -14.42 3.87 10.03
C ALA A 176 -14.90 3.63 8.59
N ALA A 177 -13.97 3.47 7.63
CA ALA A 177 -14.33 3.21 6.24
C ALA A 177 -14.98 1.83 6.04
N VAL A 178 -14.47 0.79 6.71
CA VAL A 178 -15.08 -0.55 6.69
C VAL A 178 -16.48 -0.52 7.30
N TRP A 179 -16.65 0.18 8.42
CA TRP A 179 -17.96 0.35 9.05
C TRP A 179 -18.95 1.07 8.14
N LEU A 180 -18.54 2.18 7.51
CA LEU A 180 -19.37 2.94 6.55
C LEU A 180 -19.79 2.09 5.36
N LEU A 181 -18.90 1.28 4.80
CA LEU A 181 -19.21 0.36 3.70
C LEU A 181 -20.20 -0.75 4.11
N GLY A 182 -20.44 -0.94 5.40
CA GLY A 182 -21.50 -1.81 5.93
C GLY A 182 -22.84 -1.10 6.19
N GLN A 183 -22.93 0.22 6.03
CA GLN A 183 -24.16 0.98 6.27
C GLN A 183 -24.99 1.12 5.00
N GLN A 184 -26.26 0.68 5.05
CA GLN A 184 -27.15 0.68 3.88
C GLN A 184 -27.29 2.06 3.21
N PRO A 185 -27.47 3.19 3.93
CA PRO A 185 -27.58 4.50 3.29
C PRO A 185 -26.32 4.91 2.50
N VAL A 186 -25.15 4.49 2.97
CA VAL A 186 -23.86 4.75 2.32
C VAL A 186 -23.75 3.90 1.06
N VAL A 187 -24.08 2.61 1.16
CA VAL A 187 -24.09 1.68 0.02
C VAL A 187 -25.06 2.15 -1.06
N ASP A 188 -26.28 2.54 -0.68
CA ASP A 188 -27.31 3.04 -1.61
C ASP A 188 -26.83 4.30 -2.34
N SER A 189 -26.21 5.23 -1.61
CA SER A 189 -25.61 6.44 -2.20
C SER A 189 -24.52 6.10 -3.21
N LEU A 190 -23.64 5.14 -2.89
CA LEU A 190 -22.54 4.74 -3.76
C LEU A 190 -23.03 4.00 -5.01
N VAL A 191 -24.03 3.12 -4.87
CA VAL A 191 -24.62 2.38 -6.00
C VAL A 191 -25.44 3.30 -6.90
N ALA A 192 -26.10 4.31 -6.33
CA ALA A 192 -26.79 5.34 -7.10
C ALA A 192 -25.81 6.24 -7.88
N GLU A 193 -24.66 6.57 -7.29
CA GLU A 193 -23.62 7.39 -7.93
C GLU A 193 -22.84 6.58 -8.97
N TYR A 194 -22.35 5.38 -8.63
CA TYR A 194 -21.44 4.58 -9.45
C TYR A 194 -22.09 3.28 -9.91
N ARG A 195 -22.49 3.24 -11.18
CA ARG A 195 -23.00 2.02 -11.83
C ARG A 195 -21.87 1.07 -12.26
N VAL A 196 -20.64 1.56 -12.33
CA VAL A 196 -19.44 0.78 -12.67
C VAL A 196 -18.42 0.83 -11.53
N LEU A 197 -17.91 -0.33 -11.10
CA LEU A 197 -16.84 -0.45 -10.11
C LEU A 197 -15.68 -1.26 -10.68
N ALA A 198 -14.49 -0.68 -10.69
CA ALA A 198 -13.27 -1.36 -11.10
C ALA A 198 -12.27 -1.35 -9.94
N ILE A 199 -11.80 -2.53 -9.51
CA ILE A 199 -10.83 -2.65 -8.42
C ILE A 199 -9.59 -3.34 -8.97
N ASP A 200 -8.45 -2.66 -8.96
CA ASP A 200 -7.16 -3.19 -9.42
C ASP A 200 -6.19 -3.39 -8.26
N GLY A 201 -5.63 -4.60 -8.17
CA GLY A 201 -4.65 -4.98 -7.14
C GLY A 201 -5.27 -5.27 -5.78
N LEU A 202 -6.41 -6.00 -5.75
CA LEU A 202 -7.09 -6.37 -4.50
C LEU A 202 -6.16 -7.14 -3.53
N ASP A 203 -5.22 -7.93 -4.05
CA ASP A 203 -4.21 -8.68 -3.29
C ASP A 203 -3.21 -7.81 -2.54
N GLU A 204 -3.07 -6.54 -2.92
CA GLU A 204 -2.18 -5.55 -2.30
C GLU A 204 -2.92 -4.60 -1.33
N MET A 205 -4.24 -4.73 -1.22
CA MET A 205 -5.07 -3.95 -0.29
C MET A 205 -5.08 -4.60 1.10
N VAL A 206 -5.46 -3.82 2.11
CA VAL A 206 -5.71 -4.38 3.44
C VAL A 206 -6.95 -5.28 3.43
N PRO A 207 -6.91 -6.48 4.05
CA PRO A 207 -7.98 -7.48 4.02
C PRO A 207 -9.36 -6.96 4.43
N ALA A 208 -9.42 -6.07 5.42
CA ALA A 208 -10.68 -5.50 5.91
C ALA A 208 -11.39 -4.68 4.82
N LEU A 209 -10.67 -3.76 4.17
CA LEU A 209 -11.21 -2.96 3.07
C LEU A 209 -11.43 -3.79 1.81
N ALA A 210 -10.56 -4.76 1.51
CA ALA A 210 -10.77 -5.69 0.40
C ALA A 210 -12.09 -6.46 0.55
N SER A 211 -12.40 -6.95 1.76
CA SER A 211 -13.67 -7.60 2.07
C SER A 211 -14.85 -6.64 1.89
N ALA A 212 -14.78 -5.45 2.47
CA ALA A 212 -15.86 -4.47 2.43
C ALA A 212 -16.15 -3.98 1.00
N LEU A 213 -15.11 -3.73 0.21
CA LEU A 213 -15.25 -3.38 -1.21
C LEU A 213 -15.82 -4.52 -2.05
N CYS A 214 -15.46 -5.77 -1.75
CA CYS A 214 -16.09 -6.92 -2.38
C CYS A 214 -17.57 -7.06 -1.99
N SER A 215 -17.95 -6.74 -0.75
CA SER A 215 -19.35 -6.68 -0.36
C SER A 215 -20.12 -5.59 -1.13
N LEU A 216 -19.55 -4.38 -1.26
CA LEU A 216 -20.12 -3.31 -2.10
C LEU A 216 -20.27 -3.77 -3.57
N ALA A 217 -19.26 -4.47 -4.10
CA ALA A 217 -19.28 -4.97 -5.46
C ALA A 217 -20.45 -5.92 -5.75
N ALA A 218 -21.00 -6.60 -4.75
CA ALA A 218 -22.19 -7.44 -4.94
C ALA A 218 -23.46 -6.63 -5.30
N SER A 219 -23.46 -5.32 -5.03
CA SER A 219 -24.61 -4.42 -5.26
C SER A 219 -24.44 -3.48 -6.46
N VAL A 220 -23.24 -3.41 -7.06
CA VAL A 220 -22.96 -2.54 -8.20
C VAL A 220 -23.28 -3.26 -9.52
N GLU A 221 -23.86 -2.56 -10.48
CA GLU A 221 -24.36 -3.16 -11.74
C GLU A 221 -23.24 -3.79 -12.60
N ARG A 222 -22.09 -3.12 -12.72
CA ARG A 222 -20.97 -3.57 -13.55
C ARG A 222 -19.70 -3.56 -12.72
N VAL A 223 -19.16 -4.74 -12.41
CA VAL A 223 -17.95 -4.87 -11.60
C VAL A 223 -16.84 -5.58 -12.35
N THR A 224 -15.62 -5.08 -12.21
CA THR A 224 -14.41 -5.83 -12.55
C THR A 224 -13.41 -5.75 -11.40
N VAL A 225 -12.95 -6.90 -10.91
CA VAL A 225 -11.96 -7.01 -9.82
C VAL A 225 -10.73 -7.75 -10.35
N GLY A 226 -9.57 -7.15 -10.17
CA GLY A 226 -8.27 -7.72 -10.52
C GLY A 226 -7.43 -8.00 -9.28
N TYR A 227 -6.87 -9.20 -9.21
CA TYR A 227 -5.89 -9.59 -8.20
C TYR A 227 -4.85 -10.56 -8.79
N SER A 228 -3.66 -10.57 -8.19
CA SER A 228 -2.58 -11.50 -8.55
C SER A 228 -2.49 -12.64 -7.53
N THR A 229 -2.20 -13.86 -8.02
CA THR A 229 -1.99 -15.03 -7.14
C THR A 229 -0.57 -15.11 -6.57
N ASP A 230 0.34 -14.35 -7.15
CA ASP A 230 1.77 -14.24 -6.82
C ASP A 230 2.15 -12.80 -6.39
N GLY A 231 1.16 -11.97 -6.04
CA GLY A 231 1.37 -10.64 -5.46
C GLY A 231 1.49 -10.67 -3.94
N GLY A 232 0.89 -9.70 -3.26
CA GLY A 232 0.99 -9.57 -1.79
C GLY A 232 2.35 -9.05 -1.33
N LEU A 233 3.01 -8.24 -2.16
CA LEU A 233 4.32 -7.66 -1.87
C LEU A 233 4.27 -6.71 -0.66
N ARG A 234 3.09 -6.18 -0.34
CA ARG A 234 2.82 -5.35 0.84
C ARG A 234 2.38 -6.15 2.06
N TRP A 235 2.77 -7.41 2.21
CA TRP A 235 2.34 -8.26 3.34
C TRP A 235 2.64 -7.63 4.71
N MET A 236 3.75 -6.88 4.85
CA MET A 236 4.09 -6.14 6.07
C MET A 236 3.07 -5.03 6.40
N LEU A 237 2.30 -4.59 5.41
CA LEU A 237 1.20 -3.62 5.55
C LEU A 237 -0.18 -4.30 5.57
N GLY A 238 -0.21 -5.63 5.68
CA GLY A 238 -1.43 -6.44 5.77
C GLY A 238 -1.90 -7.08 4.46
N ALA A 239 -1.24 -6.84 3.32
CA ALA A 239 -1.65 -7.44 2.04
C ALA A 239 -1.70 -8.98 2.08
N SER A 240 -2.67 -9.56 1.36
CA SER A 240 -2.89 -11.01 1.38
C SER A 240 -3.52 -11.53 0.08
N THR A 241 -2.73 -12.26 -0.71
CA THR A 241 -3.16 -12.94 -1.94
C THR A 241 -4.23 -14.01 -1.64
N THR A 242 -4.02 -14.80 -0.59
CA THR A 242 -4.98 -15.83 -0.14
C THR A 242 -6.32 -15.19 0.22
N HIS A 243 -6.30 -14.06 0.94
CA HIS A 243 -7.54 -13.36 1.29
C HIS A 243 -8.26 -12.82 0.07
N ALA A 244 -7.54 -12.17 -0.86
CA ALA A 244 -8.10 -11.67 -2.12
C ALA A 244 -8.79 -12.79 -2.93
N SER A 245 -8.13 -13.93 -3.08
CA SER A 245 -8.72 -15.09 -3.76
C SER A 245 -9.99 -15.61 -3.06
N THR A 246 -9.98 -15.63 -1.72
CA THR A 246 -11.10 -16.10 -0.91
C THR A 246 -12.32 -15.18 -1.04
N VAL A 247 -12.13 -13.86 -0.97
CA VAL A 247 -13.26 -12.92 -1.10
C VAL A 247 -13.82 -12.89 -2.52
N CYS A 248 -12.96 -13.00 -3.55
CA CYS A 248 -13.42 -13.14 -4.93
C CYS A 248 -14.19 -14.46 -5.15
N ALA A 249 -13.77 -15.57 -4.54
CA ALA A 249 -14.51 -16.83 -4.62
C ALA A 249 -15.90 -16.72 -3.97
N LYS A 250 -16.02 -15.99 -2.85
CA LYS A 250 -17.31 -15.70 -2.21
C LYS A 250 -18.21 -14.84 -3.10
N LEU A 251 -17.66 -13.83 -3.78
CA LEU A 251 -18.42 -13.03 -4.75
C LEU A 251 -18.99 -13.91 -5.88
N VAL A 252 -18.18 -14.83 -6.41
CA VAL A 252 -18.61 -15.74 -7.48
C VAL A 252 -19.65 -16.75 -7.00
N GLY A 253 -19.50 -17.27 -5.78
CA GLY A 253 -20.40 -18.29 -5.21
C GLY A 253 -21.65 -17.76 -4.50
N GLY A 254 -21.71 -16.46 -4.21
CA GLY A 254 -22.70 -15.84 -3.31
C GLY A 254 -24.09 -15.59 -3.90
N GLY A 255 -24.32 -15.92 -5.18
CA GLY A 255 -25.64 -15.77 -5.83
C GLY A 255 -26.04 -14.34 -6.19
N ALA A 256 -25.26 -13.32 -5.80
CA ALA A 256 -25.43 -11.94 -6.25
C ALA A 256 -24.81 -11.77 -7.64
N GLY A 257 -25.63 -11.68 -8.69
CA GLY A 257 -25.18 -11.44 -10.07
C GLY A 257 -24.44 -12.62 -10.74
N GLU A 258 -24.15 -12.46 -12.04
CA GLU A 258 -23.39 -13.45 -12.83
C GLU A 258 -21.90 -13.11 -12.85
N PHE A 259 -21.18 -13.36 -11.75
CA PHE A 259 -19.73 -13.20 -11.72
C PHE A 259 -19.02 -14.34 -12.48
N ARG A 260 -18.01 -13.99 -13.28
CA ARG A 260 -17.15 -14.95 -13.97
C ARG A 260 -15.70 -14.76 -13.58
N HIS A 261 -15.09 -15.80 -13.04
CA HIS A 261 -13.66 -15.79 -12.73
C HIS A 261 -12.86 -16.09 -14.01
N LEU A 262 -12.05 -15.12 -14.45
CA LEU A 262 -11.18 -15.26 -15.61
C LEU A 262 -9.72 -15.32 -15.16
N ARG A 263 -9.04 -16.42 -15.48
CA ARG A 263 -7.60 -16.51 -15.32
C ARG A 263 -6.92 -16.02 -16.59
N LEU A 264 -6.25 -14.87 -16.50
CA LEU A 264 -5.38 -14.40 -17.57
C LEU A 264 -4.17 -15.33 -17.65
N ARG A 265 -4.05 -16.08 -18.74
CA ARG A 265 -2.88 -16.91 -19.00
C ARG A 265 -1.72 -16.03 -19.46
N ASP A 266 -0.50 -16.48 -19.18
CA ASP A 266 0.74 -15.74 -19.42
C ASP A 266 0.97 -15.35 -20.88
N ASP A 267 0.40 -16.08 -21.83
CA ASP A 267 0.39 -15.83 -23.28
C ASP A 267 -0.44 -14.61 -23.69
N HIS A 268 -1.39 -14.17 -22.86
CA HIS A 268 -2.26 -13.02 -23.12
C HIS A 268 -1.74 -11.71 -22.51
N LEU A 269 -0.65 -11.76 -21.76
CA LEU A 269 0.02 -10.57 -21.22
C LEU A 269 1.06 -10.09 -22.24
N PRO A 270 1.04 -8.81 -22.66
CA PRO A 270 2.14 -8.24 -23.45
C PRO A 270 3.47 -8.42 -22.69
N ASP A 271 4.58 -8.58 -23.43
CA ASP A 271 5.96 -8.52 -22.89
C ASP A 271 6.52 -9.82 -22.25
N ALA A 272 6.67 -10.87 -23.08
CA ALA A 272 7.33 -12.13 -22.69
C ALA A 272 8.75 -11.94 -22.09
N PRO A 273 9.60 -11.01 -22.58
CA PRO A 273 10.89 -10.71 -21.98
C PRO A 273 10.79 -10.22 -20.53
N ARG A 274 9.89 -9.26 -20.22
CA ARG A 274 9.72 -8.80 -18.83
C ARG A 274 9.25 -9.89 -17.88
N ARG A 275 8.39 -10.82 -18.34
CA ARG A 275 7.97 -11.97 -17.53
C ARG A 275 9.09 -12.96 -17.29
N ALA A 276 9.90 -13.23 -18.31
CA ALA A 276 11.07 -14.07 -18.13
C ALA A 276 12.06 -13.43 -17.15
N ALA A 277 12.24 -12.10 -17.22
CA ALA A 277 12.99 -11.30 -16.25
C ALA A 277 12.47 -11.49 -14.83
N ALA A 278 11.17 -11.27 -14.62
CA ALA A 278 10.55 -11.37 -13.30
C ALA A 278 10.71 -12.78 -12.71
N GLY A 279 10.47 -13.82 -13.51
CA GLY A 279 10.67 -15.20 -13.07
C GLY A 279 12.14 -15.54 -12.79
N GLN A 280 13.09 -14.99 -13.56
CA GLN A 280 14.53 -15.15 -13.30
C GLN A 280 14.94 -14.42 -12.02
N LEU A 281 14.48 -13.18 -11.82
CA LEU A 281 14.72 -12.39 -10.61
C LEU A 281 14.15 -13.08 -9.36
N ALA A 282 12.90 -13.54 -9.42
CA ALA A 282 12.26 -14.29 -8.33
C ALA A 282 13.12 -15.49 -7.90
N ARG A 283 13.66 -16.26 -8.87
CA ARG A 283 14.59 -17.36 -8.57
C ARG A 283 15.92 -16.88 -8.00
N LEU A 284 16.49 -15.79 -8.51
CA LEU A 284 17.75 -15.24 -8.00
C LEU A 284 17.64 -14.76 -6.55
N VAL A 285 16.49 -14.23 -6.16
CA VAL A 285 16.23 -13.80 -4.77
C VAL A 285 15.73 -14.95 -3.87
N GLY A 286 15.61 -16.16 -4.41
CA GLY A 286 15.21 -17.35 -3.65
C GLY A 286 13.71 -17.44 -3.33
N ASP A 287 12.85 -16.85 -4.17
CA ASP A 287 11.41 -16.92 -4.00
C ASP A 287 10.92 -18.39 -4.15
N PRO A 288 10.34 -18.98 -3.09
CA PRO A 288 9.85 -20.36 -3.13
C PRO A 288 8.63 -20.55 -4.05
N LEU A 289 7.95 -19.47 -4.43
CA LEU A 289 6.83 -19.48 -5.37
C LEU A 289 7.27 -19.28 -6.83
N ALA A 290 8.57 -19.12 -7.08
CA ALA A 290 9.08 -18.92 -8.42
C ALA A 290 8.80 -20.16 -9.30
N GLY A 291 7.98 -19.97 -10.34
CA GLY A 291 7.70 -21.00 -11.35
C GLY A 291 8.93 -21.41 -12.17
N PRO A 292 8.79 -22.41 -13.06
CA PRO A 292 9.89 -22.90 -13.90
C PRO A 292 10.47 -21.80 -14.82
N PRO A 293 11.72 -21.94 -15.26
CA PRO A 293 12.36 -20.98 -16.16
C PRO A 293 11.59 -20.84 -17.48
N ARG A 294 11.16 -19.61 -17.77
CA ARG A 294 10.46 -19.25 -19.00
C ARG A 294 11.44 -18.70 -20.03
N GLN A 295 11.16 -18.96 -21.30
CA GLN A 295 11.89 -18.36 -22.42
C GLN A 295 11.27 -17.00 -22.82
N PRO A 296 12.07 -16.05 -23.34
CA PRO A 296 13.53 -16.12 -23.51
C PRO A 296 14.25 -16.03 -22.17
N ARG A 297 15.34 -16.79 -21.97
CA ARG A 297 16.22 -16.53 -20.83
C ARG A 297 16.88 -15.18 -21.07
N LEU A 298 16.75 -14.24 -20.14
CA LEU A 298 17.57 -13.04 -20.19
C LEU A 298 19.00 -13.39 -19.82
N ASP A 299 19.93 -12.75 -20.54
CA ASP A 299 21.33 -12.72 -20.16
C ASP A 299 21.45 -12.00 -18.82
N GLY A 300 22.15 -12.63 -17.90
CA GLY A 300 22.32 -12.12 -16.56
C GLY A 300 23.56 -12.71 -15.94
N TRP A 301 24.24 -11.90 -15.13
CA TRP A 301 25.37 -12.32 -14.33
C TRP A 301 25.13 -11.89 -12.89
N SER A 302 25.78 -12.58 -11.96
CA SER A 302 25.75 -12.23 -10.55
C SER A 302 27.15 -11.84 -10.13
N LEU A 303 27.25 -10.78 -9.35
CA LEU A 303 28.51 -10.36 -8.76
C LEU A 303 28.36 -10.40 -7.25
N ARG A 304 29.36 -11.03 -6.61
CA ARG A 304 29.44 -11.12 -5.16
C ARG A 304 30.50 -10.15 -4.70
N THR A 305 30.10 -9.23 -3.84
CA THR A 305 30.99 -8.28 -3.18
C THR A 305 30.88 -8.46 -1.66
N LEU A 306 31.81 -7.88 -0.92
CA LEU A 306 31.71 -7.82 0.54
C LEU A 306 30.46 -7.03 0.94
N ASN A 307 29.90 -7.34 2.11
CA ASN A 307 28.71 -6.65 2.61
C ASN A 307 29.04 -5.23 3.11
N ARG A 308 29.42 -4.35 2.18
CA ARG A 308 29.89 -2.99 2.40
C ARG A 308 29.18 -2.04 1.43
N PRO A 309 28.41 -1.05 1.95
CA PRO A 309 27.62 -0.12 1.13
C PRO A 309 28.40 0.54 -0.02
N ASP A 310 29.63 0.97 0.25
CA ASP A 310 30.53 1.61 -0.72
C ASP A 310 30.95 0.66 -1.83
N LEU A 311 31.32 -0.59 -1.48
CA LEU A 311 31.72 -1.59 -2.46
C LEU A 311 30.54 -2.07 -3.32
N MET A 312 29.34 -2.13 -2.76
CA MET A 312 28.13 -2.43 -3.51
C MET A 312 27.80 -1.31 -4.50
N ALA A 313 27.86 -0.06 -4.06
CA ALA A 313 27.60 1.10 -4.92
C ALA A 313 28.63 1.15 -6.07
N ARG A 314 29.91 1.01 -5.75
CA ARG A 314 30.99 0.98 -6.74
C ARG A 314 30.81 -0.13 -7.76
N ALA A 315 30.52 -1.35 -7.31
CA ALA A 315 30.27 -2.47 -8.19
C ALA A 315 29.08 -2.20 -9.14
N ALA A 316 27.99 -1.61 -8.63
CA ALA A 316 26.86 -1.23 -9.46
C ALA A 316 27.24 -0.17 -10.50
N VAL A 317 28.01 0.84 -10.12
CA VAL A 317 28.50 1.90 -11.02
C VAL A 317 29.37 1.32 -12.13
N GLU A 318 30.39 0.53 -11.79
CA GLU A 318 31.30 -0.09 -12.76
C GLU A 318 30.54 -0.99 -13.75
N SER A 319 29.53 -1.70 -13.25
CA SER A 319 28.70 -2.58 -14.07
C SER A 319 27.81 -1.81 -15.04
N VAL A 320 27.19 -0.71 -14.58
CA VAL A 320 26.37 0.15 -15.44
C VAL A 320 27.25 0.89 -16.44
N ALA A 321 28.43 1.36 -16.05
CA ALA A 321 29.38 1.98 -16.96
C ALA A 321 29.77 1.02 -18.09
N GLY A 322 30.08 -0.25 -17.78
CA GLY A 322 30.34 -1.27 -18.80
C GLY A 322 29.17 -1.51 -19.76
N LEU A 323 27.92 -1.45 -19.28
CA LEU A 323 26.73 -1.56 -20.15
C LEU A 323 26.57 -0.34 -21.07
N VAL A 324 26.84 0.86 -20.54
CA VAL A 324 26.77 2.11 -21.31
C VAL A 324 27.87 2.14 -22.38
N ASP A 325 29.09 1.73 -22.03
CA ASP A 325 30.22 1.59 -22.97
C ASP A 325 29.92 0.57 -24.08
N ALA A 326 29.15 -0.48 -23.76
CA ALA A 326 28.65 -1.46 -24.73
C ALA A 326 27.46 -0.95 -25.57
N GLY A 327 27.03 0.29 -25.40
CA GLY A 327 25.99 0.95 -26.21
C GLY A 327 24.58 0.90 -25.64
N VAL A 328 24.38 0.40 -24.42
CA VAL A 328 23.06 0.45 -23.76
C VAL A 328 22.77 1.89 -23.33
N PRO A 329 21.66 2.50 -23.79
CA PRO A 329 21.37 3.88 -23.43
C PRO A 329 21.04 3.98 -21.92
N PRO A 330 21.58 4.97 -21.18
CA PRO A 330 21.34 5.10 -19.74
C PRO A 330 19.86 5.06 -19.33
N LYS A 331 18.97 5.67 -20.15
CA LYS A 331 17.51 5.66 -19.93
C LYS A 331 16.86 4.26 -19.96
N GLY A 332 17.57 3.25 -20.47
CA GLY A 332 17.13 1.86 -20.50
C GLY A 332 17.60 1.04 -19.30
N ILE A 333 18.36 1.63 -18.38
CA ILE A 333 18.95 0.95 -17.22
C ILE A 333 18.20 1.37 -15.96
N VAL A 334 17.79 0.41 -15.15
CA VAL A 334 17.14 0.64 -13.86
C VAL A 334 17.90 -0.10 -12.77
N LEU A 335 18.30 0.62 -11.73
CA LEU A 335 18.87 0.04 -10.51
C LEU A 335 17.77 -0.16 -9.48
N LEU A 336 17.56 -1.42 -9.08
CA LEU A 336 16.62 -1.79 -8.03
C LEU A 336 17.41 -2.17 -6.78
N SER A 337 17.16 -1.46 -5.67
CA SER A 337 17.73 -1.81 -4.37
C SER A 337 16.60 -2.05 -3.36
N PRO A 338 16.64 -3.13 -2.55
CA PRO A 338 15.66 -3.34 -1.48
C PRO A 338 15.73 -2.23 -0.42
N TYR A 339 16.91 -1.61 -0.25
CA TYR A 339 17.11 -0.50 0.65
C TYR A 339 18.18 0.45 0.10
N LEU A 340 17.88 1.74 0.04
CA LEU A 340 18.80 2.77 -0.44
C LEU A 340 19.04 3.82 0.64
N ASP A 341 20.03 3.57 1.50
CA ASP A 341 20.44 4.52 2.53
C ASP A 341 21.21 5.73 1.96
N ALA A 342 21.53 6.68 2.84
CA ALA A 342 22.25 7.89 2.48
C ALA A 342 23.65 7.60 1.93
N VAL A 343 24.34 6.58 2.45
CA VAL A 343 25.72 6.22 2.05
C VAL A 343 25.71 5.64 0.64
N VAL A 344 24.93 4.58 0.40
CA VAL A 344 24.81 3.95 -0.93
C VAL A 344 24.35 4.98 -1.97
N SER A 345 23.37 5.82 -1.63
CA SER A 345 22.92 6.86 -2.56
C SER A 345 23.99 7.89 -2.88
N SER A 346 24.77 8.33 -1.89
CA SER A 346 25.86 9.29 -2.11
C SER A 346 26.96 8.69 -2.97
N GLU A 347 27.34 7.45 -2.69
CA GLU A 347 28.36 6.71 -3.44
C GLU A 347 27.92 6.45 -4.89
N LEU A 348 26.66 6.07 -5.11
CA LEU A 348 26.11 5.92 -6.47
C LEU A 348 26.11 7.25 -7.23
N MET A 349 25.70 8.34 -6.58
CA MET A 349 25.68 9.67 -7.22
C MET A 349 27.09 10.11 -7.64
N ALA A 350 28.05 10.08 -6.71
CA ALA A 350 29.44 10.45 -6.98
C ALA A 350 30.07 9.54 -8.05
N GLY A 351 29.79 8.23 -7.97
CA GLY A 351 30.26 7.26 -8.95
C GLY A 351 29.75 7.55 -10.35
N PHE A 352 28.44 7.72 -10.54
CA PHE A 352 27.87 8.01 -11.86
C PHE A 352 28.30 9.36 -12.41
N GLU A 353 28.45 10.37 -11.55
CA GLU A 353 28.97 11.68 -11.94
C GLU A 353 30.40 11.57 -12.50
N ALA A 354 31.27 10.77 -11.88
CA ALA A 354 32.64 10.54 -12.35
C ALA A 354 32.70 9.87 -13.74
N PHE A 355 31.70 9.06 -14.10
CA PHE A 355 31.56 8.45 -15.43
C PHE A 355 30.75 9.30 -16.41
N GLY A 356 30.24 10.47 -15.99
CA GLY A 356 29.37 11.32 -16.83
C GLY A 356 28.03 10.66 -17.17
N ILE A 357 27.56 9.71 -16.37
CA ILE A 357 26.31 8.97 -16.60
C ILE A 357 25.17 9.67 -15.83
N PRO A 358 24.08 10.09 -16.50
CA PRO A 358 22.93 10.68 -15.82
C PRO A 358 22.29 9.67 -14.84
N PHE A 359 22.17 10.06 -13.58
CA PHE A 359 21.57 9.24 -12.53
C PHE A 359 20.50 10.01 -11.76
N SER A 360 19.36 9.36 -11.54
CA SER A 360 18.26 9.91 -10.74
C SER A 360 17.73 8.85 -9.79
N VAL A 361 17.52 9.24 -8.54
CA VAL A 361 16.92 8.37 -7.52
C VAL A 361 15.42 8.66 -7.41
N ASP A 362 14.58 7.66 -7.68
CA ASP A 362 13.17 7.71 -7.28
C ASP A 362 13.05 7.37 -5.78
N ARG A 363 13.24 8.40 -4.93
CA ARG A 363 13.07 8.27 -3.47
C ARG A 363 11.63 8.59 -3.09
N ARG A 364 10.95 7.61 -2.46
CA ARG A 364 9.60 7.75 -1.86
C ARG A 364 9.48 8.90 -0.85
N TRP A 365 10.59 9.27 -0.21
CA TRP A 365 10.65 10.23 0.88
C TRP A 365 11.91 11.10 0.72
N ARG A 366 11.83 12.14 -0.09
CA ARG A 366 12.61 13.34 0.19
C ARG A 366 11.62 14.36 0.71
N SER A 367 11.78 14.72 1.97
CA SER A 367 11.12 15.92 2.46
C SER A 367 11.59 17.10 1.59
N LEU A 368 10.73 18.09 1.34
CA LEU A 368 11.20 19.37 0.80
C LEU A 368 12.29 19.97 1.71
N PHE A 369 12.33 19.61 2.99
CA PHE A 369 13.40 19.98 3.91
C PHE A 369 14.74 19.24 3.67
N ASP A 370 14.76 18.17 2.89
CA ASP A 370 15.99 17.45 2.52
C ASP A 370 16.66 18.05 1.28
N ASP A 371 15.93 18.84 0.51
CA ASP A 371 16.44 19.55 -0.66
C ASP A 371 16.98 20.93 -0.25
N ALA A 372 18.26 21.18 -0.54
CA ALA A 372 18.93 22.41 -0.14
C ALA A 372 18.28 23.67 -0.75
N SER A 373 17.76 23.57 -1.97
CA SER A 373 17.08 24.66 -2.67
C SER A 373 15.71 24.93 -2.06
N ALA A 374 14.94 23.87 -1.78
CA ALA A 374 13.65 24.01 -1.11
C ALA A 374 13.80 24.53 0.32
N ARG A 375 14.82 24.11 1.08
CA ARG A 375 15.16 24.75 2.37
C ARG A 375 15.51 26.22 2.22
N ALA A 376 16.31 26.60 1.23
CA ALA A 376 16.66 27.99 0.99
C ALA A 376 15.41 28.84 0.70
N CYS A 377 14.51 28.36 -0.16
CA CYS A 377 13.23 29.00 -0.45
C CYS A 377 12.32 29.09 0.79
N LEU A 378 12.18 28.00 1.55
CA LEU A 378 11.37 27.97 2.78
C LEU A 378 11.94 28.87 3.89
N THR A 379 13.27 29.04 3.94
CA THR A 379 13.94 29.96 4.86
C THR A 379 13.76 31.41 4.43
N ALA A 380 13.70 31.68 3.12
CA ALA A 380 13.45 33.01 2.56
C ALA A 380 11.97 33.46 2.66
N LEU A 381 11.05 32.53 2.97
CA LEU A 381 9.63 32.81 3.22
C LEU A 381 9.32 33.19 4.67
N ARG A 382 10.35 33.43 5.50
CA ARG A 382 10.22 33.95 6.87
C ARG A 382 10.34 35.46 6.94
#